data_AF-A0AA88RP20-F1
#
_entry.id   AF-A0AA88RP20-F1
#
_cell.length_a   1.000
_cell.length_b   1.000
_cell.length_c   1.000
_cell.angle_alpha   90.00
_cell.angle_beta   90.00
_cell.angle_gamma   90.00
#
_symmetry.space_group_name_H-M   'P 1'
#
loop_
_entity.id
_entity.type
_entity.pdbx_description
1 polymer ?
#
loop_
_entity_poly.entity_id
_entity_poly.type
_entity_poly.pdbx_seq_one_letter_code
_entity_poly.pdbx_strand_id
1 'polypeptide(L)'
;MGNLLEQLHSIGGSERQANSKFSDQVLHIAVSLDKLADSLSSFYSNAPAKWNETSNVDEDYSEPEEREVEEGSFNERVFSSAELRNYTSPKPNRLSGKKNFLGLEAIYPSIGLGCAGVAADLDRYMTYKSSGICPDDWDLAQKLIVAGCDPLPRRRCFSRTPPHYSKPLPGNSSLWTQPSDANIRWNLYKCKGYTCLVSNDTIGKRGFYKCSDCFNLSKRGWEVPTDTSVSAEFTIEEVLGLKAGEIRIGLDFSPTTGTFAAMMREKNVTVASATLNLGAPFNEVIALRGLLPLYISVGSRLPLFDNTLDLIHSKLFLDGWVGMELLQYVLFDWDRVLRPEGLLWLDRFFCKKEEMELYLDAFNKLGYRKLLWRVVPKTDKLDDELFFSAVLEKPRRS
;
A
#
# COMPACT_ATOMS: atom_id res chain seq x y z
N MET A 1 -12.36 4.01 45.29
CA MET A 1 -12.17 2.73 46.01
C MET A 1 -12.99 2.62 47.30
N GLY A 2 -13.38 3.72 47.96
CA GLY A 2 -14.14 3.68 49.22
C GLY A 2 -15.56 3.07 49.17
N ASN A 3 -16.34 3.33 48.10
CA ASN A 3 -17.73 2.83 48.01
C ASN A 3 -17.87 1.33 47.69
N LEU A 4 -16.80 0.66 47.24
CA LEU A 4 -16.86 -0.78 46.92
C LEU A 4 -16.61 -1.66 48.16
N LEU A 5 -15.93 -1.09 49.17
CA LEU A 5 -15.59 -1.80 50.42
C LEU A 5 -16.78 -1.87 51.40
N GLU A 6 -17.65 -0.85 51.42
CA GLU A 6 -18.85 -0.86 52.27
C GLU A 6 -19.91 -1.89 51.84
N GLN A 7 -19.98 -2.22 50.55
CA GLN A 7 -20.93 -3.22 50.03
C GLN A 7 -20.53 -4.67 50.33
N LEU A 8 -19.29 -4.94 50.77
CA LEU A 8 -18.79 -6.30 51.03
C LEU A 8 -19.13 -6.83 52.44
N HIS A 9 -19.57 -5.98 53.36
CA HIS A 9 -19.88 -6.40 54.72
C HIS A 9 -21.25 -7.10 54.88
N SER A 10 -22.16 -6.99 53.91
CA SER A 10 -23.54 -7.48 54.03
C SER A 10 -23.84 -8.85 53.39
N ILE A 11 -22.87 -9.54 52.79
CA ILE A 11 -23.13 -10.73 51.98
C ILE A 11 -22.58 -12.02 52.64
N GLY A 12 -23.36 -13.10 52.56
CA GLY A 12 -23.13 -14.40 53.21
C GLY A 12 -21.90 -15.18 52.71
N GLY A 13 -21.43 -16.14 53.54
CA GLY A 13 -20.08 -16.71 53.51
C GLY A 13 -19.61 -17.40 52.22
N SER A 14 -20.50 -17.87 51.35
CA SER A 14 -20.14 -18.50 50.06
C SER A 14 -19.82 -17.48 48.95
N GLU A 15 -20.51 -16.33 48.92
CA GLU A 15 -20.28 -15.27 47.95
C GLU A 15 -19.06 -14.41 48.32
N ARG A 16 -18.67 -14.35 49.60
CA ARG A 16 -17.43 -13.68 50.06
C ARG A 16 -16.17 -14.28 49.44
N GLN A 17 -16.10 -15.60 49.27
CA GLN A 17 -14.91 -16.29 48.78
C GLN A 17 -14.76 -16.19 47.24
N ALA A 18 -15.89 -16.11 46.52
CA ALA A 18 -15.89 -15.82 45.09
C ALA A 18 -15.53 -14.35 44.82
N ASN A 19 -16.07 -13.42 45.62
CA ASN A 19 -15.77 -12.00 45.50
C ASN A 19 -14.33 -11.65 45.93
N SER A 20 -13.76 -12.35 46.92
CA SER A 20 -12.34 -12.17 47.27
C SER A 20 -11.41 -12.64 46.15
N LYS A 21 -11.71 -13.79 45.51
CA LYS A 21 -10.95 -14.27 44.34
C LYS A 21 -11.05 -13.32 43.15
N PHE A 22 -12.24 -12.79 42.89
CA PHE A 22 -12.43 -11.81 41.82
C PHE A 22 -11.68 -10.50 42.12
N SER A 23 -11.76 -10.01 43.36
CA SER A 23 -11.04 -8.81 43.79
C SER A 23 -9.52 -8.99 43.70
N ASP A 24 -8.99 -10.15 44.09
CA ASP A 24 -7.56 -10.47 43.96
C ASP A 24 -7.12 -10.50 42.49
N GLN A 25 -7.93 -11.08 41.59
CA GLN A 25 -7.65 -11.08 40.16
C GLN A 25 -7.63 -9.67 39.56
N VAL A 26 -8.59 -8.82 39.94
CA VAL A 26 -8.64 -7.42 39.49
C VAL A 26 -7.44 -6.64 40.03
N LEU A 27 -7.04 -6.87 41.28
CA LEU A 27 -5.86 -6.24 41.87
C LEU A 27 -4.58 -6.68 41.13
N HIS A 28 -4.49 -7.97 40.79
CA HIS A 28 -3.35 -8.52 40.06
C HIS A 28 -3.23 -7.93 38.64
N ILE A 29 -4.37 -7.76 37.95
CA ILE A 29 -4.43 -7.09 36.64
C ILE A 29 -4.02 -5.62 36.76
N ALA A 30 -4.52 -4.91 37.78
CA ALA A 30 -4.18 -3.51 38.01
C ALA A 30 -2.68 -3.32 38.28
N VAL A 31 -2.07 -4.17 39.12
CA VAL A 31 -0.62 -4.14 39.40
C VAL A 31 0.20 -4.50 38.16
N SER A 32 -0.27 -5.44 37.33
CA SER A 32 0.39 -5.77 36.07
C SER A 32 0.32 -4.62 35.05
N LEU A 33 -0.79 -3.89 34.99
CA LEU A 33 -0.94 -2.71 34.15
C LEU A 33 -0.08 -1.54 34.64
N ASP A 34 0.02 -1.33 35.95
CA ASP A 34 0.85 -0.30 36.57
C ASP A 34 2.34 -0.55 36.29
N LYS A 35 2.80 -1.80 36.43
CA LYS A 35 4.16 -2.21 36.04
C LYS A 35 4.42 -2.03 34.54
N LEU A 36 3.41 -2.24 33.69
CA LEU A 36 3.52 -2.00 32.25
C LEU A 36 3.65 -0.49 31.97
N ALA A 37 2.89 0.34 32.68
CA ALA A 37 2.94 1.79 32.59
C ALA A 37 4.27 2.36 33.08
N ASP A 38 4.83 1.83 34.17
CA ASP A 38 6.16 2.19 34.67
C ASP A 38 7.28 1.75 33.72
N SER A 39 7.15 0.57 33.11
CA SER A 39 8.09 0.14 32.09
C SER A 39 8.04 1.07 30.88
N LEU A 40 6.85 1.46 30.42
CA LEU A 40 6.66 2.39 29.31
C LEU A 40 7.13 3.81 29.64
N SER A 41 6.93 4.28 30.88
CA SER A 41 7.41 5.61 31.31
C SER A 41 8.94 5.68 31.35
N SER A 42 9.61 4.58 31.74
CA SER A 42 11.07 4.49 31.73
C SER A 42 11.68 4.63 30.33
N PHE A 43 10.95 4.20 29.28
CA PHE A 43 11.34 4.40 27.88
C PHE A 43 11.23 5.86 27.43
N TYR A 44 10.30 6.65 28.00
CA TYR A 44 10.13 8.07 27.64
C TYR A 44 11.03 9.01 28.45
N SER A 45 11.46 8.62 29.66
CA SER A 45 12.32 9.44 30.51
C SER A 45 13.80 9.48 30.10
N ASN A 46 14.23 8.67 29.11
CA ASN A 46 15.59 8.69 28.56
C ASN A 46 15.74 9.58 27.30
N ALA A 47 14.75 10.41 26.97
CA ALA A 47 14.94 11.50 26.00
C ALA A 47 15.79 12.61 26.66
N PRO A 48 16.89 13.08 26.04
CA PRO A 48 17.77 14.07 26.67
C PRO A 48 17.06 15.44 26.75
N ALA A 49 16.62 15.80 27.95
CA ALA A 49 16.23 17.16 28.27
C ALA A 49 17.48 18.00 28.57
N LYS A 50 17.85 18.90 27.65
CA LYS A 50 18.69 20.07 27.98
C LYS A 50 18.05 21.33 27.42
N TRP A 51 17.26 21.98 28.25
CA TRP A 51 16.91 23.40 28.13
C TRP A 51 17.21 24.05 29.47
N ASN A 52 18.34 24.76 29.53
CA ASN A 52 18.55 26.02 30.25
C ASN A 52 20.06 26.33 30.26
N GLU A 53 20.47 27.31 29.47
CA GLU A 53 21.21 28.47 29.95
C GLU A 53 21.41 29.47 28.81
N THR A 54 21.01 30.71 29.08
CA THR A 54 21.24 31.89 28.26
C THR A 54 22.72 32.25 28.21
N SER A 55 23.27 32.39 27.01
CA SER A 55 24.40 33.27 26.74
C SER A 55 24.25 33.90 25.37
N ASN A 56 24.31 35.23 25.33
CA ASN A 56 24.41 36.04 24.13
C ASN A 56 25.61 35.62 23.27
N VAL A 57 25.49 35.84 21.95
CA VAL A 57 26.43 36.57 21.07
C VAL A 57 26.50 35.94 19.66
N ASP A 58 26.27 36.84 18.69
CA ASP A 58 26.60 36.89 17.27
C ASP A 58 25.88 36.02 16.23
N GLU A 59 25.18 36.75 15.35
CA GLU A 59 24.72 36.35 14.03
C GLU A 59 25.93 36.04 13.14
N ASP A 60 26.02 34.80 12.65
CA ASP A 60 26.79 34.50 11.44
C ASP A 60 25.91 33.70 10.47
N TYR A 61 25.79 34.23 9.26
CA TYR A 61 25.03 33.66 8.17
C TYR A 61 25.84 32.54 7.52
N SER A 62 25.47 31.30 7.78
CA SER A 62 25.88 30.16 6.95
C SER A 62 24.72 29.18 6.77
N GLU A 63 24.48 28.81 5.51
CA GLU A 63 23.45 27.86 5.09
C GLU A 63 23.65 26.49 5.77
N PRO A 64 22.58 25.77 6.16
CA PRO A 64 22.76 24.49 6.81
C PRO A 64 23.08 23.40 5.79
N GLU A 65 24.29 22.85 5.87
CA GLU A 65 24.63 21.56 5.28
C GLU A 65 23.71 20.46 5.85
N GLU A 66 23.04 19.73 4.95
CA GLU A 66 22.25 18.54 5.26
C GLU A 66 23.17 17.47 5.87
N ARG A 67 23.14 17.30 7.19
CA ARG A 67 23.76 16.14 7.84
C ARG A 67 22.83 14.94 7.67
N GLU A 68 23.31 13.93 6.96
CA GLU A 68 22.76 12.58 7.00
C GLU A 68 22.85 12.06 8.45
N VAL A 69 21.70 11.93 9.11
CA VAL A 69 21.61 11.33 10.44
C VAL A 69 21.60 9.81 10.24
N GLU A 70 22.65 9.13 10.70
CA GLU A 70 22.65 7.67 10.76
C GLU A 70 21.56 7.18 11.74
N GLU A 71 20.55 6.51 11.19
CA GLU A 71 19.48 5.87 11.95
C GLU A 71 20.01 4.65 12.71
N GLY A 72 19.78 4.64 14.03
CA GLY A 72 20.32 3.64 14.94
C GLY A 72 19.85 2.21 14.65
N SER A 73 20.79 1.27 14.69
CA SER A 73 20.55 -0.17 14.60
C SER A 73 19.72 -0.67 15.79
N PHE A 74 18.44 -0.99 15.55
CA PHE A 74 17.56 -1.64 16.53
C PHE A 74 17.93 -3.13 16.65
N ASN A 75 19.00 -3.43 17.40
CA ASN A 75 19.58 -4.78 17.48
C ASN A 75 19.09 -5.62 18.68
N GLU A 76 18.01 -5.21 19.36
CA GLU A 76 17.36 -6.04 20.37
C GLU A 76 16.31 -6.97 19.74
N ARG A 77 16.26 -8.23 20.19
CA ARG A 77 15.32 -9.25 19.71
C ARG A 77 13.89 -8.93 20.15
N VAL A 78 13.22 -8.02 19.45
CA VAL A 78 11.83 -7.58 19.75
C VAL A 78 10.82 -8.74 19.69
N PHE A 79 11.02 -9.71 18.76
CA PHE A 79 10.10 -10.83 18.55
C PHE A 79 10.77 -12.19 18.72
N SER A 80 10.08 -13.17 19.32
CA SER A 80 10.58 -14.55 19.50
C SER A 80 10.20 -15.50 18.36
N SER A 81 9.11 -15.23 17.63
CA SER A 81 8.65 -16.04 16.51
C SER A 81 9.58 -15.91 15.30
N ALA A 82 10.05 -17.05 14.77
CA ALA A 82 10.87 -17.09 13.57
C ALA A 82 10.10 -16.55 12.34
N GLU A 83 8.81 -16.88 12.23
CA GLU A 83 7.96 -16.40 11.14
C GLU A 83 7.77 -14.88 11.23
N LEU A 84 7.56 -14.34 12.43
CA LEU A 84 7.42 -12.90 12.59
C LEU A 84 8.73 -12.17 12.26
N ARG A 85 9.88 -12.72 12.65
CA ARG A 85 11.18 -12.19 12.26
C ARG A 85 11.36 -12.20 10.74
N ASN A 86 10.97 -13.30 10.11
CA ASN A 86 11.00 -13.42 8.66
C ASN A 86 10.09 -12.37 8.04
N TYR A 87 8.84 -12.24 8.48
CA TYR A 87 7.93 -11.23 7.96
C TYR A 87 8.45 -9.80 8.17
N THR A 88 9.03 -9.46 9.32
CA THR A 88 9.51 -8.09 9.59
C THR A 88 10.82 -7.74 8.88
N SER A 89 11.54 -8.70 8.31
CA SER A 89 12.81 -8.41 7.64
C SER A 89 12.58 -7.75 6.28
N PRO A 90 13.49 -6.86 5.83
CA PRO A 90 13.41 -6.27 4.49
C PRO A 90 13.42 -7.36 3.40
N LYS A 91 12.60 -7.21 2.36
CA LYS A 91 12.55 -8.10 1.21
C LYS A 91 13.39 -7.53 0.07
N PRO A 92 14.64 -8.00 -0.15
CA PRO A 92 15.49 -7.45 -1.19
C PRO A 92 14.88 -7.65 -2.57
N ASN A 93 15.14 -6.71 -3.48
CA ASN A 93 14.79 -6.85 -4.88
C ASN A 93 15.50 -8.07 -5.51
N ARG A 94 14.97 -8.55 -6.64
CA ARG A 94 15.52 -9.72 -7.36
C ARG A 94 17.02 -9.58 -7.68
N LEU A 95 17.43 -8.37 -8.06
CA LEU A 95 18.82 -8.00 -8.29
C LEU A 95 19.31 -7.19 -7.07
N SER A 96 20.14 -7.80 -6.22
CA SER A 96 20.67 -7.16 -5.03
C SER A 96 21.42 -5.86 -5.36
N GLY A 97 21.22 -4.83 -4.52
CA GLY A 97 21.81 -3.49 -4.71
C GLY A 97 21.18 -2.66 -5.83
N LYS A 98 20.19 -3.17 -6.58
CA LYS A 98 19.43 -2.36 -7.53
C LYS A 98 18.17 -1.79 -6.88
N LYS A 99 17.93 -0.50 -7.08
CA LYS A 99 16.71 0.19 -6.66
C LYS A 99 15.53 -0.17 -7.57
N ASN A 100 14.37 -0.41 -6.98
CA ASN A 100 13.09 -0.58 -7.69
C ASN A 100 12.49 0.79 -8.06
N PHE A 101 11.29 0.81 -8.63
CA PHE A 101 10.62 2.04 -9.06
C PHE A 101 10.18 2.97 -7.89
N LEU A 102 10.20 2.48 -6.64
CA LEU A 102 10.00 3.30 -5.44
C LEU A 102 11.32 3.94 -4.96
N GLY A 103 12.45 3.65 -5.62
CA GLY A 103 13.77 4.10 -5.20
C GLY A 103 14.41 3.27 -4.09
N LEU A 104 13.86 2.09 -3.79
CA LEU A 104 14.30 1.24 -2.68
C LEU A 104 15.02 -0.02 -3.16
N GLU A 105 16.02 -0.48 -2.40
CA GLU A 105 16.74 -1.74 -2.66
C GLU A 105 16.04 -2.97 -2.10
N ALA A 106 15.13 -2.75 -1.15
CA ALA A 106 14.27 -3.74 -0.54
C ALA A 106 12.88 -3.15 -0.27
N ILE A 107 11.87 -4.02 -0.22
CA ILE A 107 10.53 -3.65 0.26
C ILE A 107 10.44 -3.96 1.74
N TYR A 108 9.92 -3.00 2.51
CA TYR A 108 9.71 -3.12 3.94
C TYR A 108 8.26 -3.50 4.21
N PRO A 109 8.00 -4.62 4.90
CA PRO A 109 6.64 -5.03 5.24
C PRO A 109 5.97 -4.06 6.21
N SER A 110 4.66 -3.86 6.04
CA SER A 110 3.87 -2.89 6.83
C SER A 110 3.63 -3.37 8.27
N ILE A 111 4.61 -3.17 9.14
CA ILE A 111 4.47 -3.28 10.60
C ILE A 111 5.04 -2.00 11.21
N GLY A 112 4.37 -1.46 12.22
CA GLY A 112 4.78 -0.22 12.89
C GLY A 112 6.22 -0.19 13.43
N LEU A 113 6.91 -1.33 13.50
CA LEU A 113 8.36 -1.38 13.75
C LEU A 113 9.15 -0.59 12.69
N GLY A 114 8.72 -0.60 11.43
CA GLY A 114 9.33 0.21 10.37
C GLY A 114 9.31 1.70 10.68
N CYS A 115 8.30 2.18 11.41
CA CYS A 115 8.23 3.58 11.84
C CYS A 115 9.38 4.00 12.76
N ALA A 116 9.88 3.10 13.61
CA ALA A 116 11.00 3.41 14.49
C ALA A 116 12.28 3.70 13.71
N GLY A 117 12.44 3.04 12.55
CA GLY A 117 13.54 3.27 11.62
C GLY A 117 13.38 4.50 10.74
N VAL A 118 12.31 5.29 10.88
CA VAL A 118 12.11 6.57 10.17
C VAL A 118 11.52 7.63 11.11
N ALA A 119 11.95 7.61 12.37
CA ALA A 119 11.33 8.37 13.46
C ALA A 119 11.30 9.88 13.20
N ALA A 120 12.37 10.46 12.64
CA ALA A 120 12.45 11.89 12.35
C ALA A 120 11.41 12.33 11.30
N ASP A 121 11.23 11.54 10.24
CA ASP A 121 10.19 11.78 9.23
C ASP A 121 8.79 11.61 9.82
N LEU A 122 8.61 10.63 10.72
CA LEU A 122 7.34 10.41 11.40
C LEU A 122 6.99 11.55 12.36
N ASP A 123 7.96 12.07 13.11
CA ASP A 123 7.77 13.23 13.99
C ASP A 123 7.43 14.48 13.17
N ARG A 124 8.10 14.69 12.04
CA ARG A 124 7.73 15.73 11.08
C ARG A 124 6.31 15.52 10.56
N TYR A 125 5.94 14.29 10.22
CA TYR A 125 4.57 13.96 9.81
C TYR A 125 3.55 14.21 10.95
N MET A 126 3.93 14.04 12.20
CA MET A 126 3.06 14.30 13.35
C MET A 126 3.07 15.75 13.83
N THR A 127 3.86 16.62 13.18
CA THR A 127 3.90 18.06 13.46
C THR A 127 2.80 18.80 12.68
N TYR A 128 1.64 18.96 13.32
CA TYR A 128 0.51 19.71 12.76
C TYR A 128 -0.34 20.34 13.87
N LYS A 129 -1.11 21.38 13.52
CA LYS A 129 -2.08 21.99 14.44
C LYS A 129 -3.35 21.15 14.51
N SER A 130 -3.71 20.67 15.71
CA SER A 130 -4.98 19.98 15.92
C SER A 130 -6.17 20.89 15.56
N SER A 131 -7.17 20.35 14.88
CA SER A 131 -8.32 21.06 14.30
C SER A 131 -7.94 22.18 13.32
N GLY A 132 -6.68 22.22 12.87
CA GLY A 132 -6.23 23.09 11.79
C GLY A 132 -6.29 22.41 10.43
N ILE A 133 -5.66 23.02 9.43
CA ILE A 133 -5.45 22.44 8.11
C ILE A 133 -4.19 21.56 8.15
N CYS A 134 -4.27 20.34 7.63
CA CYS A 134 -3.10 19.46 7.54
C CYS A 134 -2.02 20.07 6.63
N PRO A 135 -0.73 19.80 6.87
CA PRO A 135 0.33 20.10 5.92
C PRO A 135 0.05 19.48 4.53
N ASP A 136 0.58 20.10 3.47
CA ASP A 136 0.53 19.56 2.11
C ASP A 136 1.79 18.72 1.88
N ASP A 137 1.77 17.46 2.34
CA ASP A 137 2.96 16.60 2.46
C ASP A 137 2.66 15.13 2.13
N TRP A 138 1.91 14.89 1.05
CA TRP A 138 1.61 13.53 0.60
C TRP A 138 2.87 12.73 0.25
N ASP A 139 3.94 13.41 -0.16
CA ASP A 139 5.24 12.83 -0.50
C ASP A 139 5.96 12.30 0.75
N LEU A 140 5.91 13.04 1.86
CA LEU A 140 6.36 12.56 3.17
C LEU A 140 5.55 11.35 3.64
N ALA A 141 4.22 11.42 3.50
CA ALA A 141 3.34 10.28 3.82
C ALA A 141 3.71 9.04 2.99
N GLN A 142 3.95 9.20 1.69
CA GLN A 142 4.39 8.12 0.82
C GLN A 142 5.75 7.57 1.24
N LYS A 143 6.71 8.45 1.58
CA LYS A 143 8.06 8.07 2.07
C LYS A 143 7.96 7.15 3.28
N LEU A 144 7.11 7.49 4.25
CA LEU A 144 6.86 6.68 5.43
C LEU A 144 6.23 5.32 5.08
N ILE A 145 5.20 5.30 4.22
CA ILE A 145 4.53 4.07 3.80
C ILE A 145 5.51 3.11 3.11
N VAL A 146 6.35 3.61 2.19
CA VAL A 146 7.30 2.75 1.47
C VAL A 146 8.45 2.25 2.36
N ALA A 147 8.75 2.96 3.45
CA ALA A 147 9.67 2.52 4.50
C ALA A 147 9.07 1.50 5.47
N GLY A 148 7.82 1.06 5.26
CA GLY A 148 7.13 0.09 6.11
C GLY A 148 6.43 0.73 7.32
N CYS A 149 6.45 2.06 7.45
CA CYS A 149 5.65 2.77 8.44
C CYS A 149 4.20 2.91 7.95
N ASP A 150 3.48 1.79 7.93
CA ASP A 150 2.11 1.67 7.44
C ASP A 150 1.33 0.68 8.34
N PRO A 151 0.10 1.01 8.81
CA PRO A 151 -0.64 2.24 8.58
C PRO A 151 -0.03 3.46 9.27
N LEU A 152 -0.12 4.62 8.61
CA LEU A 152 0.27 5.90 9.20
C LEU A 152 -0.65 6.27 10.38
N PRO A 153 -0.12 6.97 11.40
CA PRO A 153 -0.93 7.49 12.50
C PRO A 153 -1.97 8.50 11.98
N ARG A 154 -3.17 8.47 12.58
CA ARG A 154 -4.25 9.38 12.21
C ARG A 154 -3.91 10.81 12.63
N ARG A 155 -4.01 11.76 11.70
CA ARG A 155 -3.92 13.18 12.01
C ARG A 155 -5.27 13.75 12.44
N ARG A 156 -5.26 14.62 13.46
CA ARG A 156 -6.42 15.38 13.94
C ARG A 156 -6.50 16.76 13.29
N CYS A 157 -6.35 16.84 11.98
CA CYS A 157 -6.45 18.07 11.17
C CYS A 157 -7.37 17.81 9.96
N PHE A 158 -7.83 18.89 9.33
CA PHE A 158 -8.68 18.81 8.14
C PHE A 158 -7.84 18.70 6.87
N SER A 159 -8.21 17.77 5.99
CA SER A 159 -7.57 17.58 4.70
C SER A 159 -7.63 18.85 3.87
N ARG A 160 -6.51 19.20 3.23
CA ARG A 160 -6.45 20.32 2.29
C ARG A 160 -7.29 20.05 1.05
N THR A 161 -8.05 21.05 0.64
CA THR A 161 -8.79 21.04 -0.63
C THR A 161 -8.01 21.80 -1.71
N PRO A 162 -8.21 21.47 -3.00
CA PRO A 162 -7.74 22.33 -4.09
C PRO A 162 -8.35 23.74 -3.98
N PRO A 163 -7.62 24.80 -4.35
CA PRO A 163 -8.08 26.18 -4.19
C PRO A 163 -9.29 26.53 -5.07
N HIS A 164 -9.43 25.87 -6.22
CA HIS A 164 -10.48 26.14 -7.20
C HIS A 164 -11.24 24.86 -7.54
N TYR A 165 -11.85 24.23 -6.52
CA TYR A 165 -12.60 23.00 -6.71
C TYR A 165 -13.85 23.22 -7.57
N SER A 166 -13.94 22.46 -8.65
CA SER A 166 -15.08 22.38 -9.55
C SER A 166 -15.91 21.12 -9.27
N LYS A 167 -17.23 21.22 -9.50
CA LYS A 167 -18.16 20.13 -9.28
C LYS A 167 -17.76 18.88 -10.09
N PRO A 168 -17.78 17.67 -9.50
CA PRO A 168 -17.50 16.44 -10.23
C PRO A 168 -18.45 16.22 -11.41
N LEU A 169 -17.93 15.58 -12.45
CA LEU A 169 -18.74 15.11 -13.58
C LEU A 169 -19.67 13.98 -13.14
N PRO A 170 -20.92 13.92 -13.66
CA PRO A 170 -21.89 12.92 -13.24
C PRO A 170 -21.70 11.56 -13.93
N GLY A 171 -21.96 10.48 -13.19
CA GLY A 171 -22.17 9.14 -13.73
C GLY A 171 -21.02 8.64 -14.61
N ASN A 172 -21.35 8.05 -15.76
CA ASN A 172 -20.35 7.45 -16.65
C ASN A 172 -19.45 8.50 -17.35
N SER A 173 -19.88 9.77 -17.42
CA SER A 173 -19.06 10.82 -18.04
C SER A 173 -17.75 11.08 -17.29
N SER A 174 -17.73 10.88 -15.96
CA SER A 174 -16.52 11.04 -15.16
C SER A 174 -15.48 9.95 -15.41
N LEU A 175 -15.87 8.80 -15.97
CA LEU A 175 -14.96 7.68 -16.19
C LEU A 175 -13.94 7.99 -17.28
N TRP A 176 -14.33 8.73 -18.31
CA TRP A 176 -13.55 8.92 -19.54
C TRP A 176 -13.23 10.37 -19.87
N THR A 177 -13.82 11.32 -19.14
CA THR A 177 -13.48 12.74 -19.30
C THR A 177 -12.33 13.09 -18.38
N GLN A 178 -11.31 13.76 -18.92
CA GLN A 178 -10.20 14.27 -18.11
C GLN A 178 -10.74 15.23 -17.02
N PRO A 179 -10.44 15.00 -15.74
CA PRO A 179 -10.79 15.96 -14.69
C PRO A 179 -10.10 17.31 -14.89
N SER A 180 -10.65 18.37 -14.29
CA SER A 180 -10.03 19.69 -14.33
C SER A 180 -8.70 19.72 -13.57
N ASP A 181 -7.68 20.38 -14.13
CA ASP A 181 -6.42 20.67 -13.44
C ASP A 181 -6.63 21.40 -12.11
N ALA A 182 -7.69 22.21 -12.01
CA ALA A 182 -8.02 22.98 -10.82
C ALA A 182 -8.42 22.11 -9.61
N ASN A 183 -8.80 20.84 -9.85
CA ASN A 183 -9.17 19.88 -8.81
C ASN A 183 -7.98 19.08 -8.27
N ILE A 184 -6.76 19.32 -8.77
CA ILE A 184 -5.55 18.62 -8.34
C ILE A 184 -4.58 19.61 -7.67
N ARG A 185 -3.94 19.17 -6.59
CA ARG A 185 -2.89 19.94 -5.91
C ARG A 185 -1.53 19.64 -6.55
N TRP A 186 -1.07 20.54 -7.41
CA TRP A 186 0.13 20.31 -8.22
C TRP A 186 1.46 20.60 -7.52
N ASN A 187 1.46 21.19 -6.32
CA ASN A 187 2.65 21.77 -5.67
C ASN A 187 3.84 20.82 -5.58
N LEU A 188 3.61 19.57 -5.19
CA LEU A 188 4.64 18.56 -4.95
C LEU A 188 4.91 17.64 -6.16
N TYR A 189 4.20 17.82 -7.27
CA TYR A 189 4.49 17.09 -8.51
C TYR A 189 5.43 17.88 -9.41
N LYS A 190 6.31 17.20 -10.14
CA LYS A 190 7.17 17.84 -11.15
C LYS A 190 6.35 18.41 -12.31
N CYS A 191 5.31 17.68 -12.73
CA CYS A 191 4.34 18.19 -13.69
C CYS A 191 3.32 19.12 -13.03
N LYS A 192 2.98 20.22 -13.72
CA LYS A 192 2.01 21.22 -13.28
C LYS A 192 0.80 21.24 -14.23
N GLY A 193 0.14 20.09 -14.34
CA GLY A 193 -1.05 19.92 -15.17
C GLY A 193 -1.01 18.67 -16.06
N TYR A 194 -2.18 18.28 -16.58
CA TYR A 194 -2.33 17.10 -17.46
C TYR A 194 -1.54 17.23 -18.76
N THR A 195 -1.45 18.42 -19.34
CA THR A 195 -0.66 18.66 -20.56
C THR A 195 0.79 18.23 -20.37
N CYS A 196 1.37 18.48 -19.19
CA CYS A 196 2.69 17.96 -18.83
C CYS A 196 2.69 16.44 -18.64
N LEU A 197 1.64 15.83 -18.09
CA LEU A 197 1.59 14.38 -17.89
C LEU A 197 1.48 13.58 -19.21
N VAL A 198 0.98 14.18 -20.28
CA VAL A 198 0.78 13.51 -21.57
C VAL A 198 1.75 13.94 -22.68
N SER A 199 2.42 15.10 -22.55
CA SER A 199 3.32 15.65 -23.58
C SER A 199 4.65 14.91 -23.73
N ASN A 200 5.01 14.48 -24.94
CA ASN A 200 6.26 13.73 -25.22
C ASN A 200 7.54 14.44 -24.76
N ASP A 201 7.52 15.77 -24.61
CA ASP A 201 8.69 16.55 -24.20
C ASP A 201 9.01 16.42 -22.70
N THR A 202 8.10 15.87 -21.90
CA THR A 202 8.20 15.84 -20.43
C THR A 202 8.39 14.45 -19.86
N ILE A 203 8.71 13.42 -20.68
CA ILE A 203 8.75 12.01 -20.27
C ILE A 203 9.46 11.77 -18.91
N GLY A 204 10.61 12.40 -18.65
CA GLY A 204 11.35 12.26 -17.39
C GLY A 204 10.75 12.96 -16.16
N LYS A 205 9.65 13.70 -16.32
CA LYS A 205 8.97 14.50 -15.28
C LYS A 205 7.59 13.98 -14.91
N ARG A 206 7.05 13.00 -15.65
CA ARG A 206 5.66 12.51 -15.52
C ARG A 206 5.43 11.54 -14.35
N GLY A 207 6.45 11.25 -13.55
CA GLY A 207 6.38 10.27 -12.45
C GLY A 207 6.67 8.86 -12.93
N PHE A 208 5.77 7.91 -12.64
CA PHE A 208 5.98 6.48 -12.89
C PHE A 208 6.22 6.13 -14.37
N TYR A 209 7.45 5.72 -14.69
CA TYR A 209 7.93 5.56 -16.06
C TYR A 209 7.31 4.38 -16.84
N LYS A 210 6.81 3.34 -16.15
CA LYS A 210 6.21 2.18 -16.82
C LYS A 210 4.78 2.43 -17.30
N CYS A 211 4.21 3.60 -16.97
CA CYS A 211 2.87 3.97 -17.44
C CYS A 211 2.87 5.30 -18.19
N SER A 212 3.46 5.29 -19.39
CA SER A 212 3.54 6.45 -20.30
C SER A 212 2.18 7.05 -20.66
N ASP A 213 1.14 6.21 -20.71
CA ASP A 213 -0.20 6.56 -21.18
C ASP A 213 -1.27 6.62 -20.08
N CYS A 214 -0.87 6.49 -18.81
CA CYS A 214 -1.81 6.39 -17.69
C CYS A 214 -2.80 7.56 -17.58
N PHE A 215 -2.39 8.76 -17.99
CA PHE A 215 -3.22 9.96 -17.90
C PHE A 215 -3.97 10.27 -19.21
N ASN A 216 -3.78 9.47 -20.26
CA ASN A 216 -4.53 9.58 -21.50
C ASN A 216 -5.77 8.68 -21.44
N LEU A 217 -6.90 9.25 -21.00
CA LEU A 217 -8.14 8.50 -20.80
C LEU A 217 -8.80 8.00 -22.10
N SER A 218 -8.39 8.50 -23.26
CA SER A 218 -8.85 8.01 -24.56
C SER A 218 -8.26 6.65 -24.91
N LYS A 219 -7.15 6.26 -24.27
CA LYS A 219 -6.51 4.95 -24.48
C LYS A 219 -7.16 3.92 -23.57
N ARG A 220 -8.10 3.16 -24.15
CA ARG A 220 -8.73 2.00 -23.52
C ARG A 220 -7.93 0.74 -23.86
N GLY A 221 -7.80 -0.19 -22.91
CA GLY A 221 -7.14 -1.49 -23.11
C GLY A 221 -8.16 -2.63 -23.02
N TRP A 222 -7.75 -3.88 -23.25
CA TRP A 222 -8.57 -5.09 -23.00
C TRP A 222 -9.91 -5.22 -23.77
N GLU A 223 -10.19 -4.38 -24.78
CA GLU A 223 -11.42 -4.47 -25.58
C GLU A 223 -11.25 -5.34 -26.84
N VAL A 224 -10.10 -5.23 -27.49
CA VAL A 224 -9.86 -5.89 -28.78
C VAL A 224 -9.06 -7.16 -28.55
N PRO A 225 -9.52 -8.33 -29.05
CA PRO A 225 -8.71 -9.53 -29.06
C PRO A 225 -7.42 -9.28 -29.85
N THR A 226 -6.29 -9.40 -29.17
CA THR A 226 -4.98 -9.29 -29.79
C THR A 226 -4.55 -10.64 -30.36
N ASP A 227 -3.71 -10.62 -31.40
CA ASP A 227 -3.07 -11.82 -31.92
C ASP A 227 -2.34 -12.57 -30.78
N THR A 228 -2.77 -13.80 -30.52
CA THR A 228 -2.27 -14.62 -29.41
C THR A 228 -0.81 -15.02 -29.56
N SER A 229 -0.24 -14.90 -30.78
CA SER A 229 1.18 -15.14 -31.03
C SER A 229 2.06 -13.96 -30.63
N VAL A 230 1.48 -12.77 -30.47
CA VAL A 230 2.21 -11.50 -30.22
C VAL A 230 1.84 -10.87 -28.88
N SER A 231 0.67 -11.19 -28.32
CA SER A 231 0.17 -10.58 -27.10
C SER A 231 -0.22 -11.62 -26.06
N ALA A 232 0.19 -11.37 -24.81
CA ALA A 232 -0.26 -12.13 -23.66
C ALA A 232 -1.60 -11.64 -23.09
N GLU A 233 -2.12 -10.48 -23.53
CA GLU A 233 -3.32 -9.88 -22.92
C GLU A 233 -4.60 -10.68 -23.19
N PHE A 234 -5.49 -10.71 -22.20
CA PHE A 234 -6.86 -11.24 -22.31
C PHE A 234 -7.86 -10.08 -22.34
N THR A 235 -9.00 -10.24 -23.02
CA THR A 235 -10.03 -9.19 -22.98
C THR A 235 -10.88 -9.26 -21.71
N ILE A 236 -11.50 -8.14 -21.32
CA ILE A 236 -12.44 -8.13 -20.19
C ILE A 236 -13.61 -9.08 -20.45
N GLU A 237 -14.12 -9.11 -21.69
CA GLU A 237 -15.18 -10.03 -22.11
C GLU A 237 -14.77 -11.50 -21.97
N GLU A 238 -13.54 -11.86 -22.36
CA GLU A 238 -13.01 -13.21 -22.23
C GLU A 238 -12.97 -13.64 -20.76
N VAL A 239 -12.45 -12.79 -19.86
CA VAL A 239 -12.31 -13.12 -18.44
C VAL A 239 -13.66 -13.14 -17.73
N LEU A 240 -14.55 -12.17 -17.98
CA LEU A 240 -15.89 -12.16 -17.40
C LEU A 240 -16.73 -13.35 -17.89
N GLY A 241 -16.49 -13.82 -19.12
CA GLY A 241 -17.14 -15.01 -19.69
C GLY A 241 -16.79 -16.31 -18.97
N LEU A 242 -15.62 -16.40 -18.31
CA LEU A 242 -15.23 -17.59 -17.53
C LEU A 242 -16.14 -17.84 -16.32
N LYS A 243 -16.73 -16.78 -15.75
CA LYS A 243 -17.59 -16.82 -14.57
C LYS A 243 -18.74 -15.82 -14.69
N ALA A 244 -19.59 -16.04 -15.69
CA ALA A 244 -20.67 -15.11 -16.03
C ALA A 244 -21.59 -14.81 -14.83
N GLY A 245 -21.64 -13.54 -14.42
CA GLY A 245 -22.48 -13.06 -13.31
C GLY A 245 -21.92 -13.29 -11.90
N GLU A 246 -20.77 -13.94 -11.75
CA GLU A 246 -20.17 -14.22 -10.43
C GLU A 246 -19.16 -13.16 -9.99
N ILE A 247 -18.52 -12.48 -10.95
CA ILE A 247 -17.51 -11.43 -10.69
C ILE A 247 -18.23 -10.10 -10.44
N ARG A 248 -18.17 -9.58 -9.21
CA ARG A 248 -18.94 -8.39 -8.78
C ARG A 248 -18.06 -7.36 -8.11
N ILE A 249 -17.08 -7.81 -7.31
CA ILE A 249 -16.13 -6.96 -6.61
C ILE A 249 -14.69 -7.42 -6.83
N GLY A 250 -13.80 -6.48 -7.07
CA GLY A 250 -12.39 -6.79 -7.32
C GLY A 250 -11.42 -5.72 -6.85
N LEU A 251 -10.14 -6.05 -6.99
CA LEU A 251 -9.01 -5.18 -6.71
C LEU A 251 -8.10 -5.14 -7.94
N ASP A 252 -7.74 -3.94 -8.37
CA ASP A 252 -6.69 -3.70 -9.37
C ASP A 252 -5.44 -3.19 -8.66
N PHE A 253 -4.45 -4.06 -8.50
CA PHE A 253 -3.15 -3.73 -7.90
C PHE A 253 -2.16 -3.34 -9.00
N SER A 254 -2.45 -2.23 -9.68
CA SER A 254 -1.66 -1.73 -10.80
C SER A 254 -1.45 -0.22 -10.66
N PRO A 255 -0.24 0.33 -10.88
CA PRO A 255 -0.02 1.76 -10.87
C PRO A 255 -0.65 2.44 -12.10
N THR A 256 -1.94 2.72 -12.00
CA THR A 256 -2.74 3.35 -13.04
C THR A 256 -3.66 4.43 -12.48
N THR A 257 -4.33 5.16 -13.37
CA THR A 257 -5.37 6.13 -12.99
C THR A 257 -6.75 5.49 -12.85
N GLY A 258 -6.85 4.16 -12.75
CA GLY A 258 -8.11 3.42 -12.59
C GLY A 258 -8.80 3.05 -13.90
N THR A 259 -8.08 2.96 -15.02
CA THR A 259 -8.70 2.62 -16.32
C THR A 259 -9.32 1.24 -16.33
N PHE A 260 -8.68 0.24 -15.73
CA PHE A 260 -9.28 -1.09 -15.57
C PHE A 260 -10.57 -1.02 -14.74
N ALA A 261 -10.54 -0.32 -13.61
CA ALA A 261 -11.71 -0.14 -12.76
C ALA A 261 -12.87 0.60 -13.46
N ALA A 262 -12.57 1.60 -14.30
CA ALA A 262 -13.57 2.28 -15.12
C ALA A 262 -14.26 1.33 -16.11
N MET A 263 -13.49 0.48 -16.80
CA MET A 263 -14.04 -0.50 -17.73
C MET A 263 -14.88 -1.57 -17.03
N MET A 264 -14.38 -2.09 -15.91
CA MET A 264 -15.11 -3.06 -15.10
C MET A 264 -16.43 -2.48 -14.57
N ARG A 265 -16.46 -1.18 -14.24
CA ARG A 265 -17.68 -0.49 -13.81
C ARG A 265 -18.74 -0.41 -14.90
N GLU A 266 -18.37 -0.25 -16.16
CA GLU A 266 -19.32 -0.31 -17.28
C GLU A 266 -19.97 -1.70 -17.43
N LYS A 267 -19.30 -2.74 -16.92
CA LYS A 267 -19.80 -4.11 -16.82
C LYS A 267 -20.45 -4.40 -15.46
N ASN A 268 -20.78 -3.38 -14.68
CA ASN A 268 -21.36 -3.46 -13.33
C ASN A 268 -20.48 -4.18 -12.28
N VAL A 269 -19.16 -4.17 -12.47
CA VAL A 269 -18.20 -4.71 -11.49
C VAL A 269 -17.53 -3.55 -10.73
N THR A 270 -17.56 -3.60 -9.41
CA THR A 270 -16.91 -2.59 -8.57
C THR A 270 -15.46 -2.99 -8.30
N VAL A 271 -14.51 -2.21 -8.80
CA VAL A 271 -13.08 -2.46 -8.59
C VAL A 271 -12.45 -1.31 -7.83
N ALA A 272 -11.72 -1.64 -6.76
CA ALA A 272 -10.84 -0.70 -6.09
C ALA A 272 -9.46 -0.69 -6.79
N SER A 273 -8.86 0.47 -7.00
CA SER A 273 -7.52 0.60 -7.60
C SER A 273 -6.48 0.90 -6.53
N ALA A 274 -5.59 -0.05 -6.27
CA ALA A 274 -4.50 0.09 -5.31
C ALA A 274 -3.26 0.67 -5.96
N THR A 275 -2.85 1.87 -5.54
CA THR A 275 -1.63 2.51 -6.03
C THR A 275 -1.15 3.65 -5.14
N LEU A 276 0.15 3.95 -5.22
CA LEU A 276 0.74 5.18 -4.69
C LEU A 276 0.74 6.27 -5.76
N ASN A 277 1.16 7.48 -5.40
CA ASN A 277 1.19 8.60 -6.34
C ASN A 277 2.45 8.56 -7.24
N LEU A 278 3.56 7.99 -6.78
CA LEU A 278 4.73 7.71 -7.65
C LEU A 278 5.18 8.91 -8.52
N GLY A 279 5.11 10.13 -7.94
CA GLY A 279 5.47 11.37 -8.63
C GLY A 279 4.39 11.96 -9.55
N ALA A 280 3.17 11.42 -9.55
CA ALA A 280 2.01 11.89 -10.31
C ALA A 280 0.69 11.76 -9.49
N PRO A 281 -0.39 12.45 -9.85
CA PRO A 281 -1.62 12.48 -9.06
C PRO A 281 -2.54 11.27 -9.29
N PHE A 282 -2.02 10.03 -9.18
CA PHE A 282 -2.83 8.83 -9.49
C PHE A 282 -4.10 8.74 -8.64
N ASN A 283 -3.98 8.89 -7.31
CA ASN A 283 -5.10 8.69 -6.39
C ASN A 283 -6.15 9.80 -6.50
N GLU A 284 -5.69 11.05 -6.69
CA GLU A 284 -6.57 12.17 -6.98
C GLU A 284 -7.36 11.95 -8.27
N VAL A 285 -6.70 11.47 -9.34
CA VAL A 285 -7.36 11.21 -10.63
C VAL A 285 -8.36 10.05 -10.51
N ILE A 286 -8.01 8.95 -9.84
CA ILE A 286 -8.94 7.84 -9.58
C ILE A 286 -10.20 8.36 -8.87
N ALA A 287 -10.03 9.13 -7.80
CA ALA A 287 -11.16 9.70 -7.05
C ALA A 287 -12.01 10.67 -7.88
N LEU A 288 -11.38 11.54 -8.68
CA LEU A 288 -12.08 12.51 -9.54
C LEU A 288 -12.86 11.85 -10.68
N ARG A 289 -12.46 10.63 -11.09
CA ARG A 289 -13.22 9.79 -12.02
C ARG A 289 -14.42 9.10 -11.35
N GLY A 290 -14.59 9.24 -10.04
CA GLY A 290 -15.63 8.57 -9.26
C GLY A 290 -15.31 7.10 -8.96
N LEU A 291 -14.04 6.72 -9.02
CA LEU A 291 -13.52 5.37 -8.72
C LEU A 291 -12.93 5.33 -7.31
N LEU A 292 -12.68 4.12 -6.80
CA LEU A 292 -12.20 3.91 -5.43
C LEU A 292 -10.67 3.71 -5.40
N PRO A 293 -9.88 4.71 -4.98
CA PRO A 293 -8.45 4.51 -4.75
C PRO A 293 -8.19 3.81 -3.41
N LEU A 294 -7.19 2.93 -3.38
CA LEU A 294 -6.58 2.39 -2.17
C LEU A 294 -5.11 2.82 -2.13
N TYR A 295 -4.78 3.74 -1.21
CA TYR A 295 -3.43 4.29 -1.09
C TYR A 295 -2.54 3.38 -0.27
N ILE A 296 -1.98 2.35 -0.90
CA ILE A 296 -1.18 1.30 -0.25
C ILE A 296 0.05 0.93 -1.10
N SER A 297 1.10 0.42 -0.44
CA SER A 297 2.30 -0.13 -1.07
C SER A 297 2.18 -1.64 -1.27
N VAL A 298 3.05 -2.23 -2.10
CA VAL A 298 3.19 -3.70 -2.20
C VAL A 298 3.75 -4.36 -0.94
N GLY A 299 4.42 -3.58 -0.09
CA GLY A 299 4.81 -4.03 1.26
C GLY A 299 3.64 -4.07 2.24
N SER A 300 2.50 -3.47 1.88
CA SER A 300 1.33 -3.39 2.74
C SER A 300 0.50 -4.65 2.69
N ARG A 301 0.09 -5.16 3.86
CA ARG A 301 -0.99 -6.14 3.94
C ARG A 301 -2.31 -5.49 3.51
N LEU A 302 -3.05 -6.13 2.61
CA LEU A 302 -4.33 -5.65 2.12
C LEU A 302 -5.33 -5.45 3.28
N PRO A 303 -5.92 -4.26 3.42
CA PRO A 303 -6.83 -3.93 4.52
C PRO A 303 -8.25 -4.46 4.25
N LEU A 304 -8.36 -5.71 3.81
CA LEU A 304 -9.60 -6.40 3.49
C LEU A 304 -9.76 -7.63 4.38
N PHE A 305 -11.00 -8.00 4.66
CA PHE A 305 -11.32 -9.25 5.35
C PHE A 305 -10.97 -10.45 4.44
N ASP A 306 -10.80 -11.61 5.05
CA ASP A 306 -10.47 -12.83 4.31
C ASP A 306 -11.62 -13.23 3.38
N ASN A 307 -11.31 -13.75 2.20
CA ASN A 307 -12.29 -14.17 1.17
C ASN A 307 -13.27 -13.06 0.73
N THR A 308 -12.82 -11.81 0.68
CA THR A 308 -13.65 -10.66 0.28
C THR A 308 -13.90 -10.59 -1.23
N LEU A 309 -12.89 -10.78 -2.07
CA LEU A 309 -12.92 -10.38 -3.49
C LEU A 309 -13.27 -11.53 -4.43
N ASP A 310 -13.95 -11.22 -5.54
CA ASP A 310 -14.16 -12.15 -6.66
C ASP A 310 -12.97 -12.17 -7.63
N LEU A 311 -12.24 -11.05 -7.72
CA LEU A 311 -11.17 -10.83 -8.69
C LEU A 311 -10.03 -10.01 -8.06
N ILE A 312 -8.79 -10.42 -8.30
CA ILE A 312 -7.62 -9.56 -8.20
C ILE A 312 -7.00 -9.47 -9.59
N HIS A 313 -6.75 -8.24 -10.04
CA HIS A 313 -6.06 -7.93 -11.28
C HIS A 313 -4.73 -7.21 -10.98
N SER A 314 -3.69 -7.51 -11.74
CA SER A 314 -2.42 -6.78 -11.69
C SER A 314 -1.79 -6.73 -13.08
N LYS A 315 -1.34 -5.54 -13.49
CA LYS A 315 -0.71 -5.30 -14.78
C LYS A 315 0.60 -4.53 -14.66
N LEU A 316 1.65 -5.03 -15.31
CA LEU A 316 2.98 -4.38 -15.41
C LEU A 316 3.60 -3.96 -14.06
N PHE A 317 3.11 -4.53 -12.96
CA PHE A 317 3.47 -4.12 -11.60
C PHE A 317 4.48 -5.07 -10.98
N LEU A 318 4.08 -6.33 -10.81
CA LEU A 318 4.96 -7.42 -10.45
C LEU A 318 5.67 -7.85 -11.74
N ASP A 319 6.95 -7.57 -11.85
CA ASP A 319 7.80 -8.02 -12.96
C ASP A 319 9.16 -8.46 -12.40
N GLY A 320 10.16 -8.64 -13.27
CA GLY A 320 11.48 -9.17 -12.93
C GLY A 320 12.24 -8.44 -11.82
N TRP A 321 11.79 -7.28 -11.35
CA TRP A 321 12.35 -6.62 -10.16
C TRP A 321 11.99 -7.33 -8.84
N VAL A 322 10.87 -8.05 -8.78
CA VAL A 322 10.29 -8.58 -7.54
C VAL A 322 11.09 -9.79 -7.04
N GLY A 323 11.63 -9.71 -5.83
CA GLY A 323 12.28 -10.85 -5.18
C GLY A 323 11.28 -11.99 -4.86
N MET A 324 11.76 -13.24 -4.85
CA MET A 324 10.92 -14.43 -4.63
C MET A 324 10.20 -14.44 -3.28
N GLU A 325 10.83 -13.91 -2.25
CA GLU A 325 10.22 -13.86 -0.92
C GLU A 325 9.09 -12.83 -0.87
N LEU A 326 9.31 -11.64 -1.44
CA LEU A 326 8.28 -10.62 -1.58
C LEU A 326 7.09 -11.14 -2.39
N LEU A 327 7.36 -11.79 -3.53
CA LEU A 327 6.31 -12.36 -4.38
C LEU A 327 5.45 -13.34 -3.59
N GLN A 328 6.06 -14.23 -2.79
CA GLN A 328 5.30 -15.17 -1.96
C GLN A 328 4.37 -14.44 -0.99
N TYR A 329 4.85 -13.44 -0.26
CA TYR A 329 3.99 -12.67 0.65
C TYR A 329 2.82 -11.99 -0.07
N VAL A 330 3.07 -11.40 -1.24
CA VAL A 330 2.03 -10.78 -2.07
C VAL A 330 1.00 -11.84 -2.49
N LEU A 331 1.46 -13.00 -2.99
CA LEU A 331 0.56 -14.05 -3.45
C LEU A 331 -0.27 -14.67 -2.31
N PHE A 332 0.30 -14.86 -1.12
CA PHE A 332 -0.43 -15.37 0.03
C PHE A 332 -1.45 -14.35 0.58
N ASP A 333 -1.13 -13.06 0.54
CA ASP A 333 -2.10 -12.03 0.95
C ASP A 333 -3.23 -11.87 -0.09
N TRP A 334 -2.91 -12.03 -1.38
CA TRP A 334 -3.89 -12.08 -2.46
C TRP A 334 -4.77 -13.33 -2.36
N ASP A 335 -4.19 -14.50 -2.06
CA ASP A 335 -4.94 -15.73 -1.77
C ASP A 335 -5.89 -15.50 -0.60
N ARG A 336 -5.41 -14.91 0.50
CA ARG A 336 -6.22 -14.63 1.69
C ARG A 336 -7.47 -13.82 1.37
N VAL A 337 -7.37 -12.75 0.56
CA VAL A 337 -8.52 -11.88 0.27
C VAL A 337 -9.38 -12.38 -0.89
N LEU A 338 -8.87 -13.24 -1.77
CA LEU A 338 -9.67 -13.89 -2.79
C LEU A 338 -10.58 -14.94 -2.15
N ARG A 339 -11.86 -14.92 -2.52
CA ARG A 339 -12.80 -15.97 -2.08
C ARG A 339 -12.53 -17.30 -2.79
N PRO A 340 -13.02 -18.43 -2.25
CA PRO A 340 -12.99 -19.70 -2.98
C PRO A 340 -13.59 -19.51 -4.38
N GLU A 341 -12.92 -20.04 -5.39
CA GLU A 341 -13.31 -19.91 -6.80
C GLU A 341 -13.21 -18.49 -7.38
N GLY A 342 -12.63 -17.54 -6.63
CA GLY A 342 -12.24 -16.22 -7.12
C GLY A 342 -11.07 -16.29 -8.09
N LEU A 343 -10.93 -15.25 -8.91
CA LEU A 343 -9.93 -15.18 -9.99
C LEU A 343 -8.74 -14.31 -9.61
N LEU A 344 -7.54 -14.83 -9.84
CA LEU A 344 -6.31 -14.06 -9.95
C LEU A 344 -6.00 -13.86 -11.43
N TRP A 345 -6.08 -12.61 -11.89
CA TRP A 345 -5.77 -12.18 -13.25
C TRP A 345 -4.44 -11.41 -13.25
N LEU A 346 -3.42 -12.03 -13.81
CA LEU A 346 -2.10 -11.44 -14.04
C LEU A 346 -1.99 -11.06 -15.50
N ASP A 347 -1.64 -9.81 -15.77
CA ASP A 347 -1.52 -9.30 -17.12
C ASP A 347 -0.13 -8.71 -17.39
N ARG A 348 0.58 -9.28 -18.36
CA ARG A 348 1.92 -8.86 -18.79
C ARG A 348 2.92 -8.75 -17.64
N PHE A 349 2.94 -9.73 -16.73
CA PHE A 349 4.13 -9.98 -15.91
C PHE A 349 5.30 -10.20 -16.87
N PHE A 350 6.47 -9.61 -16.64
CA PHE A 350 7.62 -9.85 -17.51
C PHE A 350 8.91 -10.02 -16.73
N CYS A 351 9.81 -10.84 -17.25
CA CYS A 351 11.16 -10.97 -16.74
C CYS A 351 12.05 -11.51 -17.85
N LYS A 352 13.35 -11.64 -17.56
CA LYS A 352 14.26 -12.32 -18.45
C LYS A 352 13.82 -13.77 -18.66
N LYS A 353 14.06 -14.28 -19.86
CA LYS A 353 13.71 -15.64 -20.25
C LYS A 353 14.27 -16.70 -19.29
N GLU A 354 15.52 -16.53 -18.83
CA GLU A 354 16.16 -17.51 -17.93
C GLU A 354 15.53 -17.54 -16.52
N GLU A 355 14.79 -16.51 -16.14
CA GLU A 355 14.13 -16.42 -14.84
C GLU A 355 12.64 -16.78 -14.88
N MET A 356 12.05 -16.89 -16.07
CA MET A 356 10.61 -17.05 -16.23
C MET A 356 10.09 -18.31 -15.52
N GLU A 357 10.77 -19.45 -15.67
CA GLU A 357 10.37 -20.70 -15.02
C GLU A 357 10.26 -20.56 -13.49
N LEU A 358 11.19 -19.84 -12.86
CA LEU A 358 11.18 -19.59 -11.41
C LEU A 358 9.92 -18.83 -10.97
N TYR A 359 9.51 -17.81 -11.73
CA TYR A 359 8.28 -17.06 -11.44
C TYR A 359 7.03 -17.90 -11.69
N LEU A 360 6.98 -18.65 -12.80
CA LEU A 360 5.86 -19.55 -13.11
C LEU A 360 5.67 -20.61 -12.02
N ASP A 361 6.76 -21.14 -11.46
CA ASP A 361 6.74 -22.06 -10.33
C ASP A 361 6.17 -21.43 -9.06
N ALA A 362 6.46 -20.16 -8.79
CA ALA A 362 5.86 -19.45 -7.66
C ALA A 362 4.33 -19.36 -7.79
N PHE A 363 3.81 -19.07 -8.99
CA PHE A 363 2.36 -19.08 -9.23
C PHE A 363 1.76 -20.49 -9.18
N ASN A 364 2.47 -21.51 -9.71
CA ASN A 364 2.03 -22.91 -9.67
C ASN A 364 1.87 -23.42 -8.23
N LYS A 365 2.74 -23.00 -7.30
CA LYS A 365 2.70 -23.40 -5.89
C LYS A 365 1.40 -23.02 -5.17
N LEU A 366 0.63 -22.06 -5.68
CA LEU A 366 -0.68 -21.72 -5.13
C LEU A 366 -1.71 -22.84 -5.31
N GLY A 367 -1.49 -23.77 -6.25
CA GLY A 367 -2.43 -24.83 -6.58
C GLY A 367 -3.71 -24.32 -7.24
N TYR A 368 -3.66 -23.14 -7.86
CA TYR A 368 -4.80 -22.57 -8.57
C TYR A 368 -5.04 -23.28 -9.90
N ARG A 369 -6.32 -23.40 -10.28
CA ARG A 369 -6.71 -23.96 -11.57
C ARG A 369 -6.40 -22.95 -12.68
N LYS A 370 -5.64 -23.35 -13.69
CA LYS A 370 -5.29 -22.51 -14.84
C LYS A 370 -6.48 -22.43 -15.80
N LEU A 371 -7.13 -21.27 -15.89
CA LEU A 371 -8.22 -21.04 -16.85
C LEU A 371 -7.66 -20.54 -18.18
N LEU A 372 -6.79 -19.53 -18.09
CA LEU A 372 -6.07 -18.96 -19.21
C LEU A 372 -4.60 -18.82 -18.84
N TRP A 373 -3.71 -19.07 -19.79
CA TRP A 373 -2.26 -19.08 -19.57
C TRP A 373 -1.54 -18.79 -20.89
N ARG A 374 -0.77 -17.69 -20.94
CA ARG A 374 -0.01 -17.29 -22.14
C ARG A 374 1.39 -16.84 -21.73
N VAL A 375 2.40 -17.34 -22.44
CA VAL A 375 3.78 -16.88 -22.38
C VAL A 375 4.21 -16.54 -23.79
N VAL A 376 4.61 -15.30 -24.04
CA VAL A 376 5.00 -14.82 -25.38
C VAL A 376 6.29 -13.99 -25.29
N PRO A 377 7.10 -13.94 -26.37
CA PRO A 377 8.24 -13.04 -26.42
C PRO A 377 7.84 -11.57 -26.27
N LYS A 378 8.62 -10.82 -25.50
CA LYS A 378 8.47 -9.36 -25.39
C LYS A 378 9.29 -8.69 -26.50
N THR A 379 8.61 -8.17 -27.53
CA THR A 379 9.23 -7.69 -28.78
C THR A 379 9.45 -6.17 -28.84
N ASP A 380 9.05 -5.43 -27.82
CA ASP A 380 9.18 -3.97 -27.74
C ASP A 380 10.62 -3.51 -27.49
N LYS A 381 11.51 -4.40 -27.05
CA LYS A 381 12.93 -4.15 -26.80
C LYS A 381 13.79 -5.30 -27.33
N LEU A 382 15.07 -5.02 -27.58
CA LEU A 382 16.08 -5.99 -27.99
C LEU A 382 16.56 -6.91 -26.84
N ASP A 383 15.81 -6.97 -25.74
CA ASP A 383 16.12 -7.80 -24.58
C ASP A 383 15.45 -9.18 -24.71
N ASP A 384 16.07 -10.24 -24.18
CA ASP A 384 15.48 -11.59 -24.12
C ASP A 384 14.49 -11.70 -22.94
N GLU A 385 13.43 -10.90 -23.00
CA GLU A 385 12.34 -10.89 -22.03
C GLU A 385 11.11 -11.66 -22.55
N LEU A 386 10.35 -12.23 -21.62
CA LEU A 386 9.08 -12.88 -21.90
C LEU A 386 7.97 -12.14 -21.15
N PHE A 387 6.81 -12.01 -21.79
CA PHE A 387 5.55 -11.69 -21.12
C PHE A 387 4.85 -12.96 -20.68
N PHE A 388 4.28 -12.92 -19.48
CA PHE A 388 3.39 -13.92 -18.90
C PHE A 388 2.08 -13.25 -18.49
N SER A 389 0.97 -13.82 -18.94
CA SER A 389 -0.37 -13.50 -18.45
C SER A 389 -1.10 -14.78 -18.10
N ALA A 390 -1.91 -14.74 -17.04
CA ALA A 390 -2.78 -15.85 -16.67
C ALA A 390 -4.06 -15.38 -16.00
N VAL A 391 -5.09 -16.21 -16.12
CA VAL A 391 -6.27 -16.18 -15.27
C VAL A 391 -6.33 -17.49 -14.51
N LEU A 392 -6.20 -17.40 -13.20
CA LEU A 392 -6.07 -18.52 -12.29
C LEU A 392 -7.24 -18.51 -11.30
N GLU A 393 -7.87 -19.65 -11.10
CA GLU A 393 -9.00 -19.78 -10.15
C GLU A 393 -8.54 -20.41 -8.83
N LYS A 394 -8.87 -19.76 -7.72
CA LYS A 394 -8.58 -20.25 -6.37
C LYS A 394 -9.36 -21.54 -6.08
N PRO A 395 -8.71 -22.65 -5.66
CA PRO A 395 -9.42 -23.87 -5.31
C PRO A 395 -10.18 -23.70 -3.99
N ARG A 396 -11.16 -24.57 -3.75
CA ARG A 396 -11.75 -24.74 -2.41
C ARG A 396 -10.73 -25.49 -1.52
N ARG A 397 -10.37 -24.91 -0.39
CA ARG A 397 -9.54 -25.56 0.64
C ARG A 397 -10.42 -25.80 1.86
N SER A 398 -10.51 -27.05 2.32
CA SER A 398 -11.33 -27.52 3.45
C SER A 398 -10.53 -27.64 4.72
#